data_AF-A0A524QS90-F1
#
_entry.id   AF-A0A524QS90-F1
#
_cell.length_a   1.000
_cell.length_b   1.000
_cell.length_c   1.000
_cell.angle_alpha   90.00
_cell.angle_beta   90.00
_cell.angle_gamma   90.00
#
_symmetry.space_group_name_H-M   'P 1'
#
loop_
_entity.id
_entity.type
_entity.pdbx_description
1 polymer ?
#
loop_
_entity_poly.entity_id
_entity_poly.type
_entity_poly.pdbx_seq_one_letter_code
_entity_poly.pdbx_strand_id
1 'polypeptide(L)'
;MTRFAVAALLLAWFIVGCTPMPRFTNPPGNVPIAEPREQPEQPTPIKQRHPTLSRIDLDKMNHIIASYMMTPYQRGGSGVLGLDCSGFVYVVYRDYDGTRLPLTVESLYRLEDRVQPDDLSYGDLVFFRTDGRKISHVGIYINNGKFVHASESRGVAIDDLSADTFASEYAGARRVK
;
A
#
# COMPACT_ATOMS: atom_id res chain seq x y z
N MET A 1 -63.92 1.86 31.58
CA MET A 1 -64.90 2.91 31.25
C MET A 1 -64.26 3.87 30.24
N THR A 2 -64.89 4.04 29.07
CA THR A 2 -64.91 5.23 28.15
C THR A 2 -63.60 5.98 27.84
N ARG A 3 -63.01 5.95 26.63
CA ARG A 3 -63.35 6.58 25.32
C ARG A 3 -63.48 8.13 25.30
N PHE A 4 -62.95 8.70 24.19
CA PHE A 4 -63.15 10.03 23.55
C PHE A 4 -62.19 11.16 23.99
N ALA A 5 -61.29 11.72 23.16
CA ALA A 5 -61.36 12.39 21.83
C ALA A 5 -61.83 13.87 21.88
N VAL A 6 -61.12 14.74 21.14
CA VAL A 6 -61.42 16.09 20.56
C VAL A 6 -60.15 16.96 20.68
N ALA A 7 -59.30 17.14 19.65
CA ALA A 7 -59.41 17.98 18.45
C ALA A 7 -59.39 19.50 18.70
N ALA A 8 -58.33 20.20 18.26
CA ALA A 8 -58.38 21.59 17.79
C ALA A 8 -57.12 21.92 16.94
N LEU A 9 -57.36 22.28 15.69
CA LEU A 9 -56.40 22.81 14.70
C LEU A 9 -55.86 24.18 15.13
N LEU A 10 -54.57 24.44 14.89
CA LEU A 10 -54.10 25.77 14.48
C LEU A 10 -52.99 25.65 13.42
N LEU A 11 -53.26 26.28 12.28
CA LEU A 11 -52.47 26.43 11.08
C LEU A 11 -51.48 27.60 11.27
N ALA A 12 -50.21 27.47 10.87
CA ALA A 12 -49.34 28.63 10.66
C ALA A 12 -48.38 28.41 9.50
N TRP A 13 -48.59 29.19 8.45
CA TRP A 13 -47.82 29.28 7.22
C TRP A 13 -46.40 29.81 7.49
N PHE A 14 -45.39 29.14 6.93
CA PHE A 14 -44.09 29.77 6.72
C PHE A 14 -44.06 30.41 5.34
N ILE A 15 -44.04 31.74 5.36
CA ILE A 15 -44.02 32.64 4.21
C ILE A 15 -42.58 32.71 3.71
N VAL A 16 -42.36 32.34 2.45
CA VAL A 16 -41.07 32.44 1.76
C VAL A 16 -40.79 33.92 1.46
N GLY A 17 -39.77 34.48 2.10
CA GLY A 17 -39.28 35.82 1.81
C GLY A 17 -38.46 35.84 0.52
N CYS A 18 -39.03 36.40 -0.56
CA CYS A 18 -38.31 36.81 -1.75
C CYS A 18 -37.54 38.11 -1.47
N THR A 19 -36.22 38.11 -1.62
CA THR A 19 -35.44 39.35 -1.79
C THR A 19 -35.20 39.58 -3.28
N PRO A 20 -35.30 40.83 -3.79
CA PRO A 20 -35.09 41.12 -5.20
C PRO A 20 -33.59 41.20 -5.52
N MET A 21 -33.18 40.49 -6.58
CA MET A 21 -31.83 40.58 -7.14
C MET A 21 -31.62 41.91 -7.90
N PRO A 22 -30.38 42.45 -7.92
CA PRO A 22 -30.07 43.68 -8.64
C PRO A 22 -30.11 43.46 -10.16
N ARG A 23 -30.66 44.46 -10.88
CA ARG A 23 -30.68 44.51 -12.34
C ARG A 23 -29.32 44.99 -12.87
N PHE A 24 -28.62 44.12 -13.60
CA PHE A 24 -27.52 44.52 -14.48
C PHE A 24 -28.08 44.89 -15.85
N THR A 25 -27.96 46.16 -16.25
CA THR A 25 -28.16 46.59 -17.64
C THR A 25 -26.79 46.78 -18.29
N ASN A 26 -26.45 45.93 -19.25
CA ASN A 26 -25.26 46.13 -20.08
C ASN A 26 -25.60 46.99 -21.31
N PRO A 27 -24.68 47.86 -21.77
CA PRO A 27 -24.83 48.63 -23.01
C PRO A 27 -24.59 47.77 -24.26
N PRO A 28 -25.08 48.17 -25.45
CA PRO A 28 -24.89 47.42 -26.68
C PRO A 28 -23.49 47.68 -27.25
N GLY A 29 -22.67 46.63 -27.35
CA GLY A 29 -21.36 46.67 -27.99
C GLY A 29 -21.09 45.34 -28.70
N ASN A 30 -20.98 45.42 -30.02
CA ASN A 30 -20.84 44.36 -31.02
C ASN A 30 -20.20 43.03 -30.55
N VAL A 31 -20.95 41.94 -30.72
CA VAL A 31 -20.47 40.57 -30.51
C VAL A 31 -19.87 40.03 -31.83
N PRO A 32 -18.65 39.49 -31.84
CA PRO A 32 -18.11 38.73 -32.96
C PRO A 32 -18.95 37.47 -33.22
N ILE A 33 -19.05 37.06 -34.49
CA ILE A 33 -19.74 35.84 -34.93
C ILE A 33 -19.22 34.65 -34.11
N ALA A 34 -20.15 33.94 -33.46
CA ALA A 34 -19.86 32.86 -32.53
C ALA A 34 -19.13 31.69 -33.21
N GLU A 35 -18.04 31.23 -32.59
CA GLU A 35 -17.52 29.87 -32.81
C GLU A 35 -18.61 28.84 -32.48
N PRO A 36 -18.65 27.69 -33.19
CA PRO A 36 -19.58 26.61 -32.88
C PRO A 36 -19.47 26.23 -31.41
N ARG A 37 -20.58 26.35 -30.67
CA ARG A 37 -20.64 25.99 -29.27
C ARG A 37 -20.40 24.49 -29.13
N GLU A 38 -19.25 24.11 -28.61
CA GLU A 38 -19.06 22.79 -28.03
C GLU A 38 -20.11 22.60 -26.92
N GLN A 39 -20.90 21.54 -27.06
CA GLN A 39 -21.85 21.12 -26.05
C GLN A 39 -21.07 20.72 -24.79
N PRO A 40 -21.66 20.82 -23.58
CA PRO A 40 -21.00 20.32 -22.38
C PRO A 40 -20.80 18.81 -22.54
N GLU A 41 -19.54 18.40 -22.76
CA GLU A 41 -19.18 16.99 -22.77
C GLU A 41 -19.60 16.39 -21.43
N GLN A 42 -20.46 15.39 -21.49
CA GLN A 42 -20.82 14.59 -20.32
C GLN A 42 -19.52 14.08 -19.68
N PRO A 43 -19.40 14.06 -18.34
CA PRO A 43 -18.19 13.53 -17.71
C PRO A 43 -18.03 12.09 -18.18
N THR A 44 -16.98 11.85 -18.99
CA THR A 44 -16.56 10.52 -19.37
C THR A 44 -16.46 9.66 -18.12
N PRO A 45 -16.82 8.36 -18.16
CA PRO A 45 -16.59 7.46 -17.04
C PRO A 45 -15.16 7.67 -16.58
N ILE A 46 -14.98 8.08 -15.32
CA ILE A 46 -13.66 8.18 -14.72
C ILE A 46 -13.11 6.77 -14.77
N LYS A 47 -12.37 6.45 -15.83
CA LYS A 47 -11.47 5.31 -15.89
C LYS A 47 -10.60 5.54 -14.67
N GLN A 48 -10.85 4.79 -13.59
CA GLN A 48 -10.06 4.86 -12.38
C GLN A 48 -8.62 4.58 -12.80
N ARG A 49 -7.88 5.64 -13.06
CA ARG A 49 -6.43 5.58 -13.22
C ARG A 49 -5.95 5.31 -11.81
N HIS A 50 -5.84 4.03 -11.44
CA HIS A 50 -4.86 3.65 -10.44
C HIS A 50 -3.50 4.08 -11.00
N PRO A 51 -2.87 5.12 -10.45
CA PRO A 51 -1.52 5.50 -10.87
C PRO A 51 -0.59 4.49 -10.19
N THR A 52 -0.03 3.56 -10.97
CA THR A 52 1.18 2.79 -10.61
C THR A 52 1.10 1.95 -9.32
N LEU A 53 0.10 1.08 -9.22
CA LEU A 53 0.08 -0.10 -8.33
C LEU A 53 -0.39 -1.27 -9.24
N SER A 54 0.35 -2.31 -9.58
CA SER A 54 1.52 -2.96 -8.98
C SER A 54 2.41 -3.61 -10.06
N ARG A 55 3.74 -3.57 -9.89
CA ARG A 55 4.66 -4.45 -10.66
C ARG A 55 4.60 -5.90 -10.16
N ILE A 56 4.20 -6.08 -8.89
CA ILE A 56 4.08 -7.37 -8.24
C ILE A 56 2.60 -7.78 -8.23
N ASP A 57 2.32 -9.00 -8.71
CA ASP A 57 1.06 -9.70 -8.48
C ASP A 57 0.98 -10.06 -6.99
N LEU A 58 0.25 -9.24 -6.23
CA LEU A 58 0.17 -9.34 -4.78
C LEU A 58 -0.45 -10.66 -4.33
N ASP A 59 -1.45 -11.15 -5.05
CA ASP A 59 -2.14 -12.40 -4.71
C ASP A 59 -1.20 -13.58 -4.87
N LYS A 60 -0.45 -13.61 -5.98
CA LYS A 60 0.57 -14.62 -6.22
C LYS A 60 1.70 -14.56 -5.18
N MET A 61 2.25 -13.38 -4.90
CA MET A 61 3.34 -13.24 -3.92
C MET A 61 2.88 -13.62 -2.51
N ASN A 62 1.69 -13.17 -2.09
CA ASN A 62 1.11 -13.52 -0.80
C ASN A 62 0.86 -15.03 -0.69
N HIS A 63 0.36 -15.67 -1.76
CA HIS A 63 0.16 -17.13 -1.78
C HIS A 63 1.47 -17.90 -1.59
N ILE A 64 2.56 -17.45 -2.24
CA ILE A 64 3.88 -18.05 -2.10
C ILE A 64 4.43 -17.84 -0.69
N ILE A 65 4.41 -16.61 -0.18
CA ILE A 65 4.83 -16.30 1.20
C ILE A 65 4.06 -17.16 2.21
N ALA A 66 2.73 -17.24 2.05
CA ALA A 66 1.87 -18.05 2.91
C ALA A 66 2.27 -19.53 2.93
N SER A 67 2.70 -20.10 1.80
CA SER A 67 3.15 -21.49 1.71
C SER A 67 4.42 -21.78 2.53
N TYR A 68 5.21 -20.75 2.85
CA TYR A 68 6.42 -20.85 3.65
C TYR A 68 6.22 -20.48 5.13
N MET A 69 5.08 -19.91 5.52
CA MET A 69 4.83 -19.49 6.89
C MET A 69 5.04 -20.64 7.89
N MET A 70 5.64 -20.32 9.05
CA MET A 70 6.01 -21.26 10.11
C MET A 70 7.09 -22.31 9.74
N THR A 71 7.64 -22.29 8.51
CA THR A 71 8.79 -23.15 8.16
C THR A 71 9.94 -22.87 9.13
N PRO A 72 10.51 -23.89 9.80
CA PRO A 72 11.57 -23.69 10.78
C PRO A 72 12.83 -23.04 10.21
N TYR A 73 13.52 -22.28 11.06
CA TYR A 73 14.80 -21.70 10.68
C TYR A 73 15.91 -22.74 10.67
N GLN A 74 16.73 -22.72 9.63
CA GLN A 74 17.95 -23.52 9.54
C GLN A 74 19.04 -22.69 8.89
N ARG A 75 20.14 -22.45 9.62
CA ARG A 75 21.29 -21.69 9.12
C ARG A 75 21.85 -22.33 7.83
N GLY A 76 22.00 -21.54 6.77
CA GLY A 76 22.42 -22.04 5.44
C GLY A 76 21.31 -22.75 4.65
N GLY A 77 20.09 -22.82 5.20
CA GLY A 77 18.96 -23.51 4.60
C GLY A 77 18.29 -22.67 3.49
N SER A 78 17.92 -23.33 2.39
CA SER A 78 17.24 -22.71 1.25
C SER A 78 16.12 -23.61 0.68
N GLY A 79 15.53 -24.46 1.52
CA GLY A 79 14.48 -25.40 1.13
C GLY A 79 13.48 -25.70 2.24
N VAL A 80 12.52 -26.59 1.95
CA VAL A 80 11.39 -26.89 2.85
C VAL A 80 11.75 -27.56 4.17
N LEU A 81 12.96 -28.14 4.27
CA LEU A 81 13.46 -28.75 5.51
C LEU A 81 14.05 -27.72 6.49
N GLY A 82 14.21 -26.47 6.05
CA GLY A 82 14.70 -25.37 6.85
C GLY A 82 15.22 -24.21 5.99
N LEU A 83 14.92 -22.98 6.42
CA LEU A 83 15.29 -21.76 5.72
C LEU A 83 16.12 -20.85 6.63
N ASP A 84 17.19 -20.26 6.11
CA ASP A 84 17.74 -19.04 6.71
C ASP A 84 17.06 -17.80 6.12
N CYS A 85 17.39 -16.61 6.63
CA CYS A 85 16.73 -15.37 6.20
C CYS A 85 16.95 -15.07 4.71
N SER A 86 18.17 -15.25 4.21
CA SER A 86 18.51 -15.12 2.78
C SER A 86 17.93 -16.24 1.91
N GLY A 87 17.88 -17.46 2.42
CA GLY A 87 17.31 -18.63 1.76
C GLY A 87 15.80 -18.50 1.58
N PHE A 88 15.10 -17.96 2.59
CA PHE A 88 13.69 -17.59 2.48
C PHE A 88 13.45 -16.57 1.35
N VAL A 89 14.23 -15.48 1.32
CA VAL A 89 14.14 -14.48 0.24
C VAL A 89 14.39 -15.13 -1.13
N TYR A 90 15.42 -15.97 -1.24
CA TYR A 90 15.76 -16.67 -2.47
C TYR A 90 14.62 -17.55 -2.98
N VAL A 91 14.02 -18.40 -2.14
CA VAL A 91 12.97 -19.32 -2.58
C VAL A 91 11.68 -18.58 -2.95
N VAL A 92 11.32 -17.52 -2.23
CA VAL A 92 10.12 -16.73 -2.53
C VAL A 92 10.23 -16.09 -3.92
N TYR A 93 11.35 -15.42 -4.22
CA TYR A 93 11.55 -14.79 -5.53
C TYR A 93 11.72 -15.81 -6.66
N ARG A 94 12.42 -16.92 -6.40
CA ARG A 94 12.53 -18.03 -7.35
C ARG A 94 11.15 -18.60 -7.71
N ASP A 95 10.29 -18.80 -6.74
CA ASP A 95 8.96 -19.41 -6.97
C ASP A 95 7.97 -18.38 -7.53
N TYR A 96 8.18 -17.09 -7.26
CA TYR A 96 7.35 -16.01 -7.76
C TYR A 96 7.51 -15.78 -9.26
N ASP A 97 8.74 -15.65 -9.76
CA ASP A 97 8.96 -15.37 -11.20
C ASP A 97 10.24 -16.00 -11.76
N GLY A 98 10.91 -16.86 -11.00
CA GLY A 98 12.18 -17.48 -11.41
C GLY A 98 13.41 -16.61 -11.13
N THR A 99 13.25 -15.44 -10.51
CA THR A 99 14.38 -14.56 -10.16
C THR A 99 15.35 -15.27 -9.22
N ARG A 100 16.62 -15.36 -9.63
CA ARG A 100 17.70 -15.97 -8.86
C ARG A 100 18.50 -14.91 -8.13
N LEU A 101 18.11 -14.64 -6.89
CA LEU A 101 18.83 -13.72 -6.04
C LEU A 101 20.12 -14.33 -5.48
N PRO A 102 21.11 -13.50 -5.08
CA PRO A 102 22.24 -13.97 -4.28
C PRO A 102 21.80 -14.67 -2.99
N LEU A 103 22.56 -15.70 -2.58
CA LEU A 103 22.22 -16.53 -1.40
C LEU A 103 22.72 -15.97 -0.06
N THR A 104 23.51 -14.89 -0.05
CA THR A 104 24.00 -14.30 1.20
C THR A 104 23.42 -12.91 1.43
N VAL A 105 23.17 -12.59 2.70
CA VAL A 105 22.63 -11.28 3.13
C VAL A 105 23.53 -10.13 2.67
N GLU A 106 24.85 -10.26 2.74
CA GLU A 106 25.79 -9.23 2.30
C GLU A 106 25.73 -8.98 0.80
N SER A 107 25.49 -10.04 0.01
CA SER A 107 25.38 -9.94 -1.44
C SER A 107 24.05 -9.29 -1.83
N LEU A 108 22.95 -9.65 -1.15
CA LEU A 108 21.65 -9.00 -1.30
C LEU A 108 21.72 -7.51 -0.95
N TYR A 109 22.45 -7.15 0.11
CA TYR A 109 22.61 -5.75 0.51
C TYR A 109 23.43 -4.91 -0.50
N ARG A 110 24.19 -5.54 -1.39
CA ARG A 110 24.95 -4.86 -2.46
C ARG A 110 24.16 -4.64 -3.74
N LEU A 111 22.89 -5.02 -3.80
CA LEU A 111 22.04 -4.67 -4.93
C LEU A 111 22.01 -3.14 -5.12
N GLU A 112 21.97 -2.70 -6.37
CA GLU A 112 22.16 -1.28 -6.76
C GLU A 112 20.97 -0.40 -6.37
N ASP A 113 19.75 -0.94 -6.46
CA ASP A 113 18.52 -0.18 -6.24
C ASP A 113 18.25 0.02 -4.74
N ARG A 114 18.88 1.03 -4.16
CA ARG A 114 18.63 1.47 -2.79
C ARG A 114 17.26 2.11 -2.66
N VAL A 115 16.55 1.79 -1.58
CA VAL A 115 15.23 2.33 -1.27
C VAL A 115 15.32 3.11 0.05
N GLN A 116 14.78 4.32 0.06
CA GLN A 116 14.65 5.11 1.29
C GLN A 116 13.49 4.57 2.14
N PRO A 117 13.53 4.72 3.47
CA PRO A 117 12.47 4.22 4.35
C PRO A 117 11.06 4.68 3.95
N ASP A 118 10.91 5.93 3.52
CA ASP A 118 9.62 6.51 3.11
C ASP A 118 9.14 6.03 1.73
N ASP A 119 10.04 5.42 0.94
CA ASP A 119 9.77 4.91 -0.42
C ASP A 119 9.55 3.39 -0.45
N LEU A 120 9.50 2.74 0.73
CA LEU A 120 9.29 1.31 0.86
C LEU A 120 8.00 0.87 0.19
N SER A 121 8.14 -0.09 -0.72
CA SER A 121 7.06 -0.72 -1.47
C SER A 121 7.05 -2.21 -1.24
N TYR A 122 5.86 -2.82 -1.29
CA TYR A 122 5.70 -4.27 -1.18
C TYR A 122 6.72 -5.02 -2.05
N GLY A 123 7.40 -6.01 -1.47
CA GLY A 123 8.46 -6.78 -2.10
C GLY A 123 9.87 -6.28 -1.80
N ASP A 124 10.06 -5.00 -1.43
CA ASP A 124 11.38 -4.49 -1.11
C ASP A 124 12.05 -5.28 0.02
N LEU A 125 13.36 -5.52 -0.12
CA LEU A 125 14.15 -6.23 0.88
C LEU A 125 14.57 -5.23 1.96
N VAL A 126 14.28 -5.55 3.21
CA VAL A 126 14.69 -4.78 4.40
C VAL A 126 15.79 -5.52 5.15
N PHE A 127 16.81 -4.78 5.60
CA PHE A 127 18.04 -5.35 6.14
C PHE A 127 18.32 -4.87 7.57
N PHE A 128 18.93 -5.74 8.37
CA PHE A 128 19.19 -5.47 9.79
C PHE A 128 20.56 -5.97 10.26
N ARG A 129 21.05 -5.42 11.37
CA ARG A 129 22.29 -5.80 12.08
C ARG A 129 22.02 -6.59 13.37
N THR A 130 21.21 -7.64 13.29
CA THR A 130 20.81 -8.45 14.46
C THR A 130 21.94 -9.28 15.08
N ASP A 131 23.09 -9.41 14.40
CA ASP A 131 24.29 -10.11 14.88
C ASP A 131 25.52 -9.18 14.83
N GLY A 132 25.60 -8.29 15.83
CA GLY A 132 26.70 -7.36 15.99
C GLY A 132 26.66 -6.18 15.02
N ARG A 133 27.80 -5.85 14.40
CA ARG A 133 27.93 -4.62 13.57
C ARG A 133 27.71 -4.83 12.07
N LYS A 134 27.61 -6.09 11.63
CA LYS A 134 27.49 -6.45 10.21
C LYS A 134 26.03 -6.56 9.82
N ILE A 135 25.74 -6.39 8.53
CA ILE A 135 24.41 -6.74 8.00
C ILE A 135 24.28 -8.26 8.10
N SER A 136 23.35 -8.73 8.89
CA SER A 136 23.24 -10.15 9.27
C SER A 136 21.87 -10.74 8.99
N HIS A 137 20.87 -9.90 8.70
CA HIS A 137 19.50 -10.34 8.54
C HIS A 137 18.75 -9.60 7.45
N VAL A 138 17.77 -10.27 6.84
CA VAL A 138 16.96 -9.75 5.73
C VAL A 138 15.51 -10.23 5.83
N GLY A 139 14.57 -9.42 5.37
CA GLY A 139 13.17 -9.78 5.18
C GLY A 139 12.56 -9.10 3.96
N ILE A 140 11.33 -9.49 3.62
CA ILE A 140 10.55 -8.93 2.50
C ILE A 140 9.49 -8.00 3.09
N TYR A 141 9.48 -6.74 2.69
CA TYR A 141 8.48 -5.76 3.11
C TYR A 141 7.11 -6.09 2.52
N ILE A 142 6.07 -6.10 3.36
CA ILE A 142 4.69 -6.48 2.99
C ILE A 142 3.66 -5.38 3.32
N ASN A 143 4.09 -4.11 3.21
CA ASN A 143 3.32 -2.89 3.51
C ASN A 143 3.05 -2.63 5.00
N ASN A 144 2.57 -1.42 5.30
CA ASN A 144 2.12 -0.98 6.63
C ASN A 144 3.18 -1.16 7.72
N GLY A 145 4.45 -0.91 7.40
CA GLY A 145 5.54 -1.10 8.35
C GLY A 145 5.88 -2.56 8.65
N LYS A 146 5.27 -3.53 7.96
CA LYS A 146 5.46 -4.96 8.24
C LYS A 146 6.38 -5.61 7.23
N PHE A 147 7.09 -6.65 7.68
CA PHE A 147 7.93 -7.47 6.84
C PHE A 147 7.84 -8.94 7.25
N VAL A 148 8.01 -9.83 6.30
CA VAL A 148 8.10 -11.28 6.52
C VAL A 148 9.55 -11.74 6.43
N HIS A 149 9.97 -12.62 7.32
CA HIS A 149 11.33 -13.15 7.35
C HIS A 149 11.38 -14.52 8.03
N ALA A 150 12.46 -15.27 7.83
CA ALA A 150 12.76 -16.46 8.64
C ALA A 150 13.40 -16.03 9.96
N SER A 151 12.67 -16.15 11.07
CA SER A 151 13.13 -15.87 12.43
C SER A 151 13.79 -17.09 13.06
N GLU A 152 14.93 -16.93 13.72
CA GLU A 152 15.65 -18.05 14.36
C GLU A 152 14.78 -18.84 15.36
N SER A 153 13.87 -18.17 16.07
CA SER A 153 13.04 -18.79 17.12
C SER A 153 11.63 -19.18 16.65
N ARG A 154 11.07 -18.50 15.64
CA ARG A 154 9.68 -18.66 15.21
C ARG A 154 9.52 -19.28 13.81
N GLY A 155 10.62 -19.49 13.09
CA GLY A 155 10.54 -19.81 11.67
C GLY A 155 10.05 -18.62 10.84
N VAL A 156 9.46 -18.87 9.68
CA VAL A 156 8.93 -17.79 8.82
C VAL A 156 7.76 -17.09 9.53
N ALA A 157 7.96 -15.80 9.84
CA ALA A 157 7.06 -14.99 10.64
C ALA A 157 7.00 -13.55 10.11
N ILE A 158 5.97 -12.81 10.55
CA ILE A 158 5.78 -11.39 10.26
C ILE A 158 6.10 -10.60 11.52
N ASP A 159 6.90 -9.54 11.37
CA ASP A 159 7.17 -8.56 12.42
C ASP A 159 6.97 -7.13 11.90
N ASP A 160 6.99 -6.18 12.83
CA ASP A 160 6.87 -4.76 12.56
C ASP A 160 8.25 -4.09 12.55
N LEU A 161 8.50 -3.23 11.56
CA LEU A 161 9.71 -2.42 11.47
C LEU A 161 9.83 -1.44 12.65
N SER A 162 8.69 -1.04 13.23
CA SER A 162 8.68 -0.14 14.39
C SER A 162 8.91 -0.86 15.72
N ALA A 163 9.01 -2.19 15.75
CA ALA A 163 9.33 -2.91 16.97
C ALA A 163 10.74 -2.55 17.42
N ASP A 164 10.95 -2.25 18.71
CA ASP A 164 12.22 -1.75 19.24
C ASP A 164 13.43 -2.58 18.79
N THR A 165 13.27 -3.91 18.75
CA THR A 165 14.30 -4.87 18.34
C THR A 165 14.74 -4.75 16.87
N PHE A 166 13.85 -4.29 15.99
CA PHE A 166 14.14 -4.13 14.55
C PHE A 166 14.42 -2.67 14.20
N ALA A 167 13.78 -1.74 14.89
CA ALA A 167 13.98 -0.31 14.69
C ALA A 167 15.44 0.10 14.99
N SER A 168 16.04 -0.40 16.08
CA SER A 168 17.43 -0.10 16.43
C SER A 168 18.44 -0.72 15.45
N GLU A 169 18.07 -1.84 14.83
CA GLU A 169 18.96 -2.64 13.98
C GLU A 169 18.78 -2.37 12.48
N TYR A 170 17.82 -1.53 12.09
CA TYR A 170 17.52 -1.25 10.70
C TYR A 170 18.74 -0.66 9.97
N ALA A 171 19.09 -1.28 8.85
CA ALA A 171 20.30 -0.94 8.11
C ALA A 171 20.04 -0.39 6.70
N GLY A 172 18.79 -0.47 6.21
CA GLY A 172 18.37 0.04 4.91
C GLY A 172 17.55 -0.96 4.11
N ALA A 173 17.20 -0.58 2.87
CA ALA A 173 16.40 -1.42 1.97
C ALA A 173 16.94 -1.47 0.52
N ARG A 174 16.57 -2.54 -0.20
CA ARG A 174 16.89 -2.76 -1.62
C ARG A 174 15.65 -3.23 -2.39
N ARG A 175 15.47 -2.72 -3.61
CA ARG A 175 14.41 -3.17 -4.52
C ARG A 175 14.92 -4.27 -5.43
N VAL A 176 14.11 -5.30 -5.62
CA VAL A 176 14.34 -6.34 -6.62
C VAL A 176 13.72 -5.90 -7.95
N LYS A 177 14.44 -6.05 -9.06
CA LYS A 177 14.00 -5.67 -10.42
C LYS A 177 13.30 -6.81 -11.13
#